data_AF-A0A5C9AK08-F1
#
_entry.id   AF-A0A5C9AK08-F1
#
_cell.length_a   1.000
_cell.length_b   1.000
_cell.length_c   1.000
_cell.angle_alpha   90.00
_cell.angle_beta   90.00
_cell.angle_gamma   90.00
#
_symmetry.space_group_name_H-M   'P 1'
#
loop_
_entity.id
_entity.type
_entity.pdbx_description
1 polymer ?
#
loop_
_entity_poly.entity_id
_entity_poly.type
_entity_poly.pdbx_seq_one_letter_code
_entity_poly.pdbx_strand_id
1 'polypeptide(L)'
;MKTGSEFHVGIVGLGSMGMGAALSCVRAGLSTWGADLNSNACATLKEAGACGVSDNAATFAEKLDALLVLVVNAAQVKQVLFGETGVAQHL
;
A
#
# COMPACT_ATOMS: atom_id res chain seq x y z
N MET A 1 -21.00 -4.05 8.76
CA MET A 1 -19.62 -3.92 8.26
C MET A 1 -19.20 -2.48 8.52
N LYS A 2 -18.06 -2.23 9.17
CA LYS A 2 -17.49 -0.87 9.19
C LYS A 2 -17.01 -0.61 7.77
N THR A 3 -17.78 0.15 7.01
CA THR A 3 -17.29 0.80 5.80
C THR A 3 -16.04 1.56 6.21
N GLY A 4 -14.89 1.28 5.58
CA GLY A 4 -13.71 2.11 5.78
C GLY A 4 -14.08 3.57 5.53
N SER A 5 -13.38 4.50 6.16
CA SER A 5 -13.53 5.93 5.85
C SER A 5 -13.47 6.15 4.34
N GLU A 6 -14.10 7.22 3.86
CA GLU A 6 -13.97 7.64 2.45
C GLU A 6 -12.51 7.91 2.04
N PHE A 7 -11.59 8.06 3.01
CA PHE A 7 -10.17 8.24 2.73
C PHE A 7 -9.45 6.90 2.47
N HIS A 8 -8.84 6.80 1.30
CA HIS A 8 -8.09 5.65 0.80
C HIS A 8 -6.59 5.88 0.88
N VAL A 9 -5.88 4.99 1.59
CA VAL A 9 -4.42 5.07 1.76
C VAL A 9 -3.74 3.82 1.23
N GLY A 10 -2.72 3.99 0.39
CA GLY A 10 -1.88 2.92 -0.11
C GLY A 10 -0.54 2.87 0.63
N ILE A 11 -0.06 1.68 0.95
CA ILE A 11 1.27 1.45 1.53
C ILE A 11 2.08 0.59 0.57
N VAL A 12 3.22 1.11 0.09
CA VAL A 12 4.20 0.35 -0.70
C VAL A 12 5.40 0.00 0.15
N GLY A 13 5.73 -1.30 0.18
CA GLY A 13 6.69 -1.87 1.13
C GLY A 13 5.97 -2.26 2.42
N LEU A 14 5.88 -3.56 2.68
CA LEU A 14 5.21 -4.20 3.81
C LEU A 14 6.21 -4.95 4.70
N GLY A 15 7.45 -4.44 4.79
CA GLY A 15 8.40 -4.79 5.85
C GLY A 15 7.93 -4.29 7.23
N SER A 16 8.78 -4.37 8.27
CA SER A 16 8.36 -4.08 9.65
C SER A 16 7.69 -2.71 9.82
N MET A 17 8.26 -1.63 9.26
CA MET A 17 7.66 -0.29 9.32
C MET A 17 6.39 -0.19 8.47
N GLY A 18 6.42 -0.71 7.24
CA GLY A 18 5.30 -0.67 6.31
C GLY A 18 4.08 -1.41 6.81
N MET A 19 4.26 -2.64 7.30
CA MET A 19 3.20 -3.43 7.93
C MET A 19 2.65 -2.72 9.17
N GLY A 20 3.52 -2.14 10.01
CA GLY A 20 3.09 -1.36 11.17
C GLY A 20 2.19 -0.17 10.79
N ALA A 21 2.56 0.57 9.74
CA ALA A 21 1.75 1.65 9.19
C ALA A 21 0.41 1.14 8.64
N ALA A 22 0.44 0.12 7.78
CA ALA A 22 -0.75 -0.44 7.14
C ALA A 22 -1.76 -0.98 8.17
N LEU A 23 -1.29 -1.74 9.17
CA LEU A 23 -2.15 -2.23 10.26
C LEU A 23 -2.71 -1.09 11.10
N SER A 24 -1.96 0.00 11.27
CA SER A 24 -2.45 1.19 11.98
C SER A 24 -3.55 1.90 11.19
N CYS A 25 -3.40 2.04 9.87
CA CYS A 25 -4.45 2.57 8.99
C CYS A 25 -5.72 1.71 9.05
N VAL A 26 -5.58 0.39 8.99
CA VAL A 26 -6.72 -0.54 9.11
C VAL A 26 -7.41 -0.39 10.47
N ARG A 27 -6.64 -0.36 11.58
CA ARG A 27 -7.21 -0.16 12.93
C ARG A 27 -7.92 1.19 13.09
N ALA A 28 -7.41 2.23 12.43
CA ALA A 28 -8.04 3.55 12.38
C ALA A 28 -9.30 3.57 11.50
N GLY A 29 -9.59 2.49 10.76
CA GLY A 29 -10.74 2.39 9.87
C GLY A 29 -10.53 3.03 8.51
N LEU A 30 -9.29 3.32 8.11
CA LEU A 30 -9.01 3.85 6.77
C LEU A 30 -9.12 2.74 5.71
N SER A 31 -9.59 3.11 4.51
CA SER A 31 -9.65 2.20 3.36
C SER A 31 -8.23 1.91 2.87
N THR A 32 -7.64 0.84 3.40
CA THR A 32 -6.20 0.59 3.30
C THR A 32 -5.88 -0.39 2.17
N TRP A 33 -4.91 -0.05 1.34
CA TRP A 33 -4.37 -0.86 0.24
C TRP A 33 -2.88 -1.11 0.46
N GLY A 34 -2.36 -2.26 0.01
CA GLY A 34 -0.95 -2.60 0.19
C GLY A 34 -0.28 -3.14 -1.06
N ALA A 35 1.00 -2.82 -1.24
CA ALA A 35 1.83 -3.42 -2.27
C ALA A 35 3.18 -3.87 -1.73
N ASP A 36 3.56 -5.13 -1.99
CA ASP A 36 4.89 -5.68 -1.73
C ASP A 36 5.15 -6.88 -2.65
N LEU A 37 6.41 -7.10 -3.03
CA LEU A 37 6.83 -8.27 -3.81
C LEU A 37 6.73 -9.57 -3.01
N ASN A 38 6.76 -9.49 -1.68
CA ASN A 38 6.58 -10.61 -0.78
C ASN A 38 5.08 -10.94 -0.60
N SER A 39 4.63 -11.99 -1.27
CA SER A 39 3.24 -12.45 -1.23
C SER A 39 2.74 -12.78 0.19
N ASN A 40 3.59 -13.23 1.11
CA ASN A 40 3.21 -13.50 2.50
C ASN A 40 2.89 -12.22 3.27
N ALA A 41 3.61 -11.13 3.00
CA ALA A 41 3.33 -9.83 3.60
C ALA A 41 2.00 -9.28 3.07
N CYS A 42 1.75 -9.41 1.77
CA CYS A 42 0.46 -9.07 1.15
C CYS A 42 -0.70 -9.89 1.75
N ALA A 43 -0.53 -11.21 1.91
CA ALA A 43 -1.54 -12.07 2.55
C ALA A 43 -1.84 -11.63 3.99
N THR A 44 -0.80 -11.34 4.78
CA THR A 44 -0.94 -10.88 6.17
C THR A 44 -1.77 -9.59 6.25
N LEU A 45 -1.48 -8.61 5.39
CA LEU A 45 -2.25 -7.36 5.37
C LEU A 45 -3.69 -7.58 4.87
N LYS A 46 -3.88 -8.48 3.91
CA LYS A 46 -5.23 -8.80 3.41
C LYS A 46 -6.09 -9.43 4.50
N GLU A 47 -5.54 -10.39 5.24
CA GLU A 47 -6.18 -11.03 6.40
C GLU A 47 -6.48 -10.01 7.51
N ALA A 48 -5.63 -9.01 7.69
CA ALA A 48 -5.84 -7.95 8.67
C ALA A 48 -7.01 -7.00 8.32
N GLY A 49 -7.54 -7.05 7.09
CA GLY A 49 -8.72 -6.28 6.67
C GLY A 49 -8.48 -5.21 5.61
N ALA A 50 -7.35 -5.27 4.88
CA ALA A 50 -7.12 -4.36 3.76
C ALA A 50 -8.14 -4.55 2.62
N CYS A 51 -8.47 -3.44 1.95
CA CYS A 51 -9.35 -3.40 0.79
C CYS A 51 -8.79 -4.25 -0.35
N GLY A 52 -7.49 -4.16 -0.59
CA GLY A 52 -6.78 -4.94 -1.60
C GLY A 52 -5.28 -4.96 -1.38
N VAL A 53 -4.63 -5.95 -1.97
CA VAL A 53 -3.18 -6.08 -2.00
C VAL A 53 -2.71 -6.49 -3.40
N SER A 54 -1.50 -6.10 -3.77
CA SER A 54 -0.87 -6.43 -5.05
C SER A 54 0.65 -6.51 -4.88
N ASP A 55 1.37 -6.99 -5.90
CA ASP A 55 2.81 -6.78 -6.02
C ASP A 55 3.17 -5.40 -6.61
N ASN A 56 2.18 -4.68 -7.15
CA ASN A 56 2.34 -3.35 -7.73
C ASN A 56 1.20 -2.40 -7.35
N ALA A 57 1.55 -1.26 -6.77
CA ALA A 57 0.60 -0.22 -6.35
C ALA A 57 -0.13 0.46 -7.52
N ALA A 58 0.42 0.46 -8.73
CA ALA A 58 -0.23 1.01 -9.92
C ALA A 58 -1.63 0.39 -10.17
N THR A 59 -1.84 -0.86 -9.75
CA THR A 59 -3.11 -1.59 -9.94
C THR A 59 -4.29 -1.01 -9.15
N PHE A 60 -4.03 -0.17 -8.15
CA PHE A 60 -5.07 0.45 -7.32
C PHE A 60 -4.84 1.95 -7.09
N ALA A 61 -3.86 2.55 -7.76
CA ALA A 61 -3.43 3.93 -7.55
C ALA A 61 -4.57 4.95 -7.75
N GLU A 62 -5.40 4.77 -8.77
CA GLU A 62 -6.54 5.65 -9.09
C GLU A 62 -7.60 5.74 -7.97
N LYS A 63 -7.53 4.85 -6.97
CA LYS A 63 -8.44 4.83 -5.83
C LYS A 63 -7.89 5.55 -4.60
N LEU A 64 -6.63 6.01 -4.63
CA LEU A 64 -5.92 6.47 -3.44
C LEU A 64 -6.01 7.99 -3.29
N ASP A 65 -6.22 8.45 -2.07
CA ASP A 65 -6.03 9.85 -1.69
C ASP A 65 -4.59 10.13 -1.23
N ALA A 66 -3.90 9.09 -0.74
CA ALA A 66 -2.51 9.18 -0.30
C ALA A 66 -1.75 7.87 -0.51
N LEU A 67 -0.45 7.99 -0.76
CA LEU A 67 0.48 6.86 -0.88
C LEU A 67 1.67 7.03 0.07
N LEU A 68 1.89 6.05 0.94
CA LEU A 68 3.09 5.91 1.75
C LEU A 68 4.06 4.94 1.06
N VAL A 69 5.27 5.40 0.77
CA VAL A 69 6.36 4.57 0.23
C VAL A 69 7.38 4.30 1.34
N LEU A 70 7.37 3.09 1.89
CA LEU A 70 8.19 2.65 3.02
C LEU A 70 9.09 1.47 2.60
N VAL A 71 10.10 1.79 1.80
CA VAL A 71 11.06 0.84 1.24
C VAL A 71 12.47 1.07 1.79
N VAL A 72 13.42 0.18 1.48
CA VAL A 72 14.75 0.15 2.13
C VAL A 72 15.62 1.35 1.76
N ASN A 73 15.54 1.84 0.52
CA ASN A 73 16.41 2.90 0.05
C ASN A 73 15.81 3.74 -1.09
N ALA A 74 16.51 4.82 -1.43
CA ALA A 74 16.07 5.78 -2.45
C ALA A 74 15.96 5.20 -3.87
N ALA A 75 16.76 4.18 -4.21
CA ALA A 75 16.65 3.53 -5.53
C ALA A 75 15.31 2.79 -5.67
N GLN A 76 14.87 2.12 -4.60
CA GLN A 76 13.55 1.48 -4.56
C GLN A 76 12.42 2.51 -4.60
N VAL A 77 12.56 3.65 -3.92
CA VAL A 77 11.57 4.74 -4.02
C VAL A 77 11.42 5.21 -5.47
N LYS A 78 12.55 5.44 -6.16
CA LYS A 78 12.53 5.83 -7.58
C LYS A 78 11.88 4.78 -8.46
N GLN A 79 12.14 3.49 -8.21
CA GLN A 79 11.52 2.40 -8.96
C GLN A 79 10.00 2.34 -8.75
N VAL A 80 9.55 2.48 -7.49
CA VAL A 80 8.12 2.48 -7.14
C VAL A 80 7.40 3.67 -7.80
N LEU A 81 8.01 4.86 -7.79
CA LEU A 81 7.37 6.07 -8.30
C LEU A 81 7.46 6.18 -9.84
N PHE A 82 8.64 5.92 -10.40
CA PHE A 82 9.00 6.31 -11.76
C PHE A 82 9.61 5.17 -12.60
N GLY A 83 9.59 3.93 -12.09
CA GLY A 83 9.98 2.77 -12.88
C GLY A 83 9.02 2.51 -14.05
N GLU A 84 9.29 1.47 -14.84
CA GLU A 84 8.46 1.09 -16.00
C GLU A 84 6.98 0.91 -15.64
N THR A 85 6.72 0.39 -14.45
CA THR A 85 5.37 0.23 -13.89
C THR A 85 5.11 1.16 -12.70
N GLY A 86 5.79 2.32 -12.69
CA GLY A 86 5.78 3.28 -11.59
C GLY A 86 4.40 3.86 -11.32
N VAL A 87 4.11 4.10 -10.04
CA VAL A 87 2.79 4.53 -9.58
C VAL A 87 2.50 5.99 -9.88
N ALA A 88 3.51 6.85 -10.06
CA ALA A 88 3.32 8.30 -10.19
C ALA A 88 2.52 8.72 -11.44
N GLN A 89 2.50 7.91 -12.49
CA GLN A 89 1.69 8.17 -13.69
C GLN A 89 0.20 7.87 -13.50
N HIS A 90 -0.18 7.30 -12.35
CA HIS A 90 -1.54 6.89 -12.01
C HIS A 90 -2.10 7.61 -10.76
N LEU A 91 -1.35 8.59 -10.21
CA LEU A 91 -1.71 9.39 -9.04
C LEU A 91 -2.21 10.79 -9.46
#